data_AF-A0A5C9AFC0-F1
#
_entry.id   AF-A0A5C9AFC0-F1
#
_cell.length_a   1.000
_cell.length_b   1.000
_cell.length_c   1.000
_cell.angle_alpha   90.00
_cell.angle_beta   90.00
_cell.angle_gamma   90.00
#
_symmetry.space_group_name_H-M   'P 1'
#
loop_
_entity.id
_entity.type
_entity.pdbx_description
1 polymer ?
#
loop_
_entity_poly.entity_id
_entity_poly.type
_entity_poly.pdbx_seq_one_letter_code
_entity_poly.pdbx_strand_id
1 'polypeptide(L)'
;AKRADEVYFLKEGNFEADKNTKDEALLDMTAQVLAQEHSQPQLIVLHLMGSHPQACDRTQGKYETFVQSKETSCYLYTMTQTDDLLRKLYDQLRNSGSSFSLVYFSDHGLAFKERGKDVQYLAHDDKYQQNFQVPFMVISSDDKAHRVIKARRSANDFLGFFSQWTGIKAKEINIKYPFISEKKAGPIYITNFQLQKVDYNHLGTDIFDPKP
;
A
#
# COMPACT_ATOMS: atom_id res chain seq x y z
N ALA A 1 16.73 1.16 -0.25
CA ALA A 1 17.70 2.07 0.41
C ALA A 1 18.99 2.24 -0.40
N LYS A 2 19.86 1.23 -0.56
CA LYS A 2 21.22 1.38 -1.15
C LYS A 2 21.35 1.95 -2.59
N ARG A 3 20.25 2.24 -3.27
CA ARG A 3 20.21 2.80 -4.64
C ARG A 3 19.48 4.15 -4.73
N ALA A 4 19.04 4.70 -3.60
CA ALA A 4 18.51 6.05 -3.55
C ALA A 4 19.66 7.02 -3.26
N ASP A 5 19.58 8.23 -3.81
CA ASP A 5 20.56 9.30 -3.58
C ASP A 5 20.49 9.79 -2.13
N GLU A 6 19.28 9.83 -1.56
CA GLU A 6 19.02 10.17 -0.17
C GLU A 6 18.15 9.10 0.50
N VAL A 7 18.45 8.79 1.77
CA VAL A 7 17.73 7.80 2.56
C VAL A 7 17.57 8.30 3.98
N TYR A 8 16.33 8.28 4.46
CA TYR A 8 15.99 8.60 5.84
C TYR A 8 15.15 7.48 6.44
N PHE A 9 15.48 7.10 7.66
CA PHE A 9 14.74 6.12 8.45
C PHE A 9 14.20 6.80 9.69
N LEU A 10 12.89 6.82 9.86
CA LEU A 10 12.25 7.33 11.08
C LEU A 10 12.48 6.41 12.28
N LYS A 11 12.89 5.17 12.02
CA LYS A 11 13.00 4.11 13.02
C LYS A 11 14.23 3.27 12.76
N GLU A 12 14.95 2.96 13.83
CA GLU A 12 16.08 2.04 13.82
C GLU A 12 15.61 0.68 14.37
N GLY A 13 15.96 -0.42 13.69
CA GLY A 13 15.59 -1.78 14.08
C GLY A 13 14.46 -2.40 13.25
N ASN A 14 13.76 -3.39 13.83
CA ASN A 14 12.67 -4.10 13.15
C ASN A 14 11.32 -3.41 13.34
N PHE A 15 10.24 -4.00 12.82
CA PHE A 15 8.88 -3.44 12.92
C PHE A 15 8.37 -3.30 14.37
N GLU A 16 8.94 -4.01 15.35
CA GLU A 16 8.58 -3.93 16.78
C GLU A 16 9.37 -2.86 17.55
N ALA A 17 10.51 -2.39 17.03
CA ALA A 17 11.27 -1.30 17.65
C ALA A 17 10.39 -0.04 17.73
N ASP A 18 10.61 0.91 18.65
CA ASP A 18 9.86 2.19 18.74
C ASP A 18 8.39 2.20 18.22
N LYS A 19 7.43 1.88 19.10
CA LYS A 19 5.98 1.88 18.80
C LYS A 19 5.37 3.29 18.72
N ASN A 20 6.16 4.34 18.98
CA ASN A 20 5.66 5.72 18.98
C ASN A 20 5.86 6.42 17.63
N THR A 21 6.71 5.89 16.75
CA THR A 21 6.86 6.43 15.39
C THR A 21 5.56 6.27 14.61
N LYS A 22 5.03 7.36 14.07
CA LYS A 22 3.82 7.36 13.24
C LYS A 22 4.16 7.70 11.79
N ASP A 23 3.38 7.15 10.85
CA ASP A 23 3.59 7.39 9.41
C ASP A 23 3.46 8.88 9.05
N GLU A 24 2.70 9.67 9.81
CA GLU A 24 2.59 11.12 9.60
C GLU A 24 3.92 11.86 9.74
N ALA A 25 4.92 11.32 10.46
CA ALA A 25 6.25 11.92 10.53
C ALA A 25 6.99 11.89 9.18
N LEU A 26 6.55 11.07 8.22
CA LEU A 26 7.08 11.08 6.84
C LEU A 26 6.72 12.39 6.10
N LEU A 27 5.65 13.07 6.52
CA LEU A 27 5.21 14.33 5.91
C LEU A 27 6.17 15.48 6.18
N ASP A 28 6.83 15.50 7.34
CA ASP A 28 7.82 16.54 7.68
C ASP A 28 9.05 16.45 6.77
N MET A 29 9.50 15.22 6.51
CA MET A 29 10.61 14.97 5.57
C MET A 29 10.20 15.26 4.13
N THR A 30 8.99 14.87 3.74
CA THR A 30 8.48 15.15 2.39
C THR A 30 8.40 16.66 2.13
N ALA A 31 7.95 17.45 3.12
CA ALA A 31 7.94 18.90 3.02
C ALA A 31 9.35 19.49 2.81
N GLN A 32 10.38 18.95 3.46
CA GLN A 32 11.76 19.39 3.28
C GLN A 32 12.27 19.12 1.87
N VAL A 33 11.98 17.93 1.31
CA VAL A 33 12.35 17.58 -0.06
C VAL A 33 11.65 18.49 -1.07
N LEU A 34 10.36 18.76 -0.88
CA LEU A 34 9.55 19.61 -1.76
C LEU A 34 9.90 21.10 -1.68
N ALA A 35 10.53 21.56 -0.59
CA ALA A 35 10.95 22.96 -0.42
C ALA A 35 12.24 23.31 -1.19
N GLN A 36 12.97 22.30 -1.68
CA GLN A 36 14.19 22.50 -2.46
C GLN A 36 13.87 22.60 -3.95
N GLU A 37 14.59 23.45 -4.67
CA GLU A 37 14.51 23.48 -6.13
C GLU A 37 15.26 22.29 -6.72
N HIS A 38 14.57 21.54 -7.60
CA HIS A 38 15.15 20.38 -8.28
C HIS A 38 15.13 20.60 -9.79
N SER A 39 16.30 20.49 -10.43
CA SER A 39 16.42 20.62 -11.89
C SER A 39 16.09 19.32 -12.64
N GLN A 40 15.94 18.20 -11.92
CA GLN A 40 15.67 16.87 -12.46
C GLN A 40 14.42 16.26 -11.82
N PRO A 41 13.68 15.38 -12.52
CA PRO A 41 12.56 14.64 -11.95
C PRO A 41 12.97 13.88 -10.69
N GLN A 42 12.12 13.93 -9.66
CA GLN A 42 12.35 13.29 -8.36
C GLN A 42 11.48 12.03 -8.23
N LEU A 43 12.05 10.96 -7.68
CA LEU A 43 11.30 9.79 -7.22
C LEU A 43 11.38 9.72 -5.70
N ILE A 44 10.28 10.05 -5.02
CA ILE A 44 10.16 9.97 -3.57
C ILE A 44 9.44 8.66 -3.22
N VAL A 45 10.07 7.82 -2.40
CA VAL A 45 9.49 6.56 -1.93
C VAL A 45 9.25 6.64 -0.44
N LEU A 46 7.98 6.64 -0.04
CA LEU A 46 7.56 6.61 1.35
C LEU A 46 7.14 5.18 1.70
N HIS A 47 7.83 4.56 2.66
CA HIS A 47 7.53 3.21 3.11
C HIS A 47 6.82 3.27 4.47
N LEU A 48 5.55 2.86 4.49
CA LEU A 48 4.65 3.03 5.62
C LEU A 48 4.69 1.82 6.55
N MET A 49 4.36 2.03 7.83
CA MET A 49 3.94 0.97 8.73
C MET A 49 2.53 0.49 8.41
N GLY A 50 1.66 1.41 7.99
CA GLY A 50 0.31 1.12 7.51
C GLY A 50 -0.51 0.31 8.51
N SER A 51 -1.15 -0.75 8.02
CA SER A 51 -2.04 -1.60 8.81
C SER A 51 -1.40 -2.93 9.24
N HIS A 52 -0.08 -2.95 9.42
CA HIS A 52 0.65 -4.15 9.84
C HIS A 52 0.06 -4.75 11.16
N PRO A 53 0.15 -6.08 11.40
CA PRO A 53 -0.43 -6.74 12.58
C PRO A 53 -0.02 -6.12 13.93
N GLN A 54 -0.90 -6.26 14.94
CA GLN A 54 -0.91 -5.49 16.21
C GLN A 54 -1.39 -4.05 16.02
N ALA A 55 -2.49 -3.88 15.28
CA ALA A 55 -3.04 -2.61 14.86
C ALA A 55 -3.25 -1.63 16.03
N CYS A 56 -3.67 -2.11 17.22
CA CYS A 56 -3.85 -1.21 18.35
C CYS A 56 -2.58 -0.53 18.85
N ASP A 57 -1.39 -1.07 18.58
CA ASP A 57 -0.14 -0.38 18.91
C ASP A 57 0.03 0.88 18.04
N ARG A 58 -0.41 0.81 16.77
CA ARG A 58 -0.34 1.91 15.79
C ARG A 58 -1.38 2.99 16.08
N THR A 59 -2.56 2.57 16.50
CA THR A 59 -3.66 3.49 16.82
C THR A 59 -3.62 3.98 18.26
N GLN A 60 -2.69 3.48 19.07
CA GLN A 60 -2.66 3.68 20.53
C GLN A 60 -3.99 3.28 21.19
N GLY A 61 -4.60 2.22 20.67
CA GLY A 61 -5.88 1.68 21.11
C GLY A 61 -7.12 2.46 20.63
N LYS A 62 -6.95 3.49 19.80
CA LYS A 62 -8.06 4.26 19.22
C LYS A 62 -8.77 3.49 18.10
N TYR A 63 -10.10 3.64 18.06
CA TYR A 63 -10.97 3.20 16.98
C TYR A 63 -12.24 4.06 16.94
N GLU A 64 -12.88 4.20 15.77
CA GLU A 64 -14.14 4.95 15.62
C GLU A 64 -15.37 4.08 15.88
N THR A 65 -15.31 2.80 15.50
CA THR A 65 -16.43 1.85 15.65
C THR A 65 -15.88 0.52 16.14
N PHE A 66 -16.54 -0.03 17.16
CA PHE A 66 -16.21 -1.36 17.64
C PHE A 66 -16.74 -2.42 16.67
N VAL A 67 -15.87 -3.33 16.24
CA VAL A 67 -16.19 -4.41 15.30
C VAL A 67 -15.53 -5.69 15.79
N GLN A 68 -16.33 -6.63 16.32
CA GLN A 68 -15.95 -7.98 16.78
C GLN A 68 -14.92 -8.06 17.91
N SER A 69 -13.80 -7.34 17.82
CA SER A 69 -12.74 -7.26 18.82
C SER A 69 -12.10 -5.87 18.78
N LYS A 70 -11.44 -5.48 19.88
CA LYS A 70 -10.68 -4.23 19.92
C LYS A 70 -9.63 -4.17 18.81
N GLU A 71 -8.95 -5.28 18.57
CA GLU A 71 -7.89 -5.38 17.57
C GLU A 71 -8.40 -5.22 16.13
N THR A 72 -9.55 -5.83 15.80
CA THR A 72 -10.22 -5.63 14.50
C THR A 72 -10.66 -4.17 14.34
N SER A 73 -11.15 -3.56 15.42
CA SER A 73 -11.58 -2.15 15.43
C SER A 73 -10.41 -1.20 15.18
N CYS A 74 -9.26 -1.45 15.82
CA CYS A 74 -8.02 -0.70 15.57
C CYS A 74 -7.53 -0.89 14.13
N TYR A 75 -7.59 -2.11 13.58
CA TYR A 75 -7.21 -2.37 12.18
C TYR A 75 -8.04 -1.57 11.17
N LEU A 76 -9.34 -1.41 11.40
CA LEU A 76 -10.16 -0.53 10.55
C LEU A 76 -9.74 0.94 10.71
N TYR A 77 -9.35 1.35 11.91
CA TYR A 77 -8.89 2.71 12.17
C TYR A 77 -7.54 3.04 11.50
N THR A 78 -6.62 2.08 11.37
CA THR A 78 -5.36 2.29 10.63
C THR A 78 -5.59 2.62 9.16
N MET A 79 -6.71 2.14 8.57
CA MET A 79 -7.11 2.53 7.21
C MET A 79 -7.48 4.01 7.14
N THR A 80 -8.23 4.52 8.11
CA THR A 80 -8.55 5.96 8.21
C THR A 80 -7.30 6.81 8.40
N GLN A 81 -6.33 6.35 9.20
CA GLN A 81 -5.05 7.04 9.35
C GLN A 81 -4.26 7.07 8.04
N THR A 82 -4.25 5.97 7.30
CA THR A 82 -3.58 5.90 5.99
C THR A 82 -4.25 6.81 4.96
N ASP A 83 -5.59 6.87 4.93
CA ASP A 83 -6.35 7.78 4.08
C ASP A 83 -6.02 9.26 4.41
N ASP A 84 -5.99 9.63 5.68
CA ASP A 84 -5.65 10.99 6.12
C ASP A 84 -4.20 11.37 5.79
N LEU A 85 -3.26 10.43 5.93
CA LEU A 85 -1.86 10.59 5.51
C LEU A 85 -1.77 10.90 4.00
N LEU A 86 -2.46 10.10 3.17
CA LEU A 86 -2.47 10.26 1.72
C LEU A 86 -3.08 11.59 1.29
N ARG A 87 -4.16 12.03 1.96
CA ARG A 87 -4.76 13.35 1.76
C ARG A 87 -3.76 14.47 2.06
N LYS A 88 -3.10 14.43 3.23
CA LYS A 88 -2.09 15.44 3.61
C LYS A 88 -0.90 15.46 2.66
N LEU A 89 -0.43 14.29 2.22
CA LEU A 89 0.64 14.17 1.23
C LEU A 89 0.22 14.80 -0.11
N TYR A 90 -1.00 14.51 -0.57
CA TYR A 90 -1.55 15.13 -1.78
C TYR A 90 -1.63 16.65 -1.65
N ASP A 91 -2.06 17.18 -0.49
CA ASP A 91 -2.10 18.61 -0.23
C ASP A 91 -0.69 19.24 -0.30
N GLN A 92 0.34 18.60 0.27
CA GLN A 92 1.74 19.06 0.14
C GLN A 92 2.21 19.08 -1.32
N LEU A 93 1.97 17.99 -2.06
CA LEU A 93 2.33 17.89 -3.47
C LEU A 93 1.65 18.98 -4.31
N ARG A 94 0.36 19.21 -4.09
CA ARG A 94 -0.40 20.27 -4.76
C ARG A 94 0.13 21.66 -4.43
N ASN A 95 0.44 21.92 -3.16
CA ASN A 95 0.90 23.22 -2.70
C ASN A 95 2.34 23.53 -3.12
N SER A 96 3.13 22.52 -3.51
CA SER A 96 4.47 22.73 -4.09
C SER A 96 4.44 23.49 -5.43
N GLY A 97 3.28 23.55 -6.10
CA GLY A 97 3.14 24.15 -7.43
C GLY A 97 3.75 23.32 -8.58
N SER A 98 4.39 22.20 -8.28
CA SER A 98 4.99 21.30 -9.27
C SER A 98 3.97 20.30 -9.82
N SER A 99 4.17 19.86 -11.07
CA SER A 99 3.47 18.68 -11.59
C SER A 99 3.91 17.42 -10.85
N PHE A 100 2.97 16.53 -10.53
CA PHE A 100 3.27 15.29 -9.78
C PHE A 100 2.40 14.12 -10.24
N SER A 101 2.86 12.91 -9.92
CA SER A 101 2.06 11.69 -9.93
C SER A 101 2.36 10.90 -8.67
N LEU A 102 1.31 10.51 -7.94
CA LEU A 102 1.35 9.76 -6.70
C LEU A 102 0.82 8.35 -6.97
N VAL A 103 1.57 7.34 -6.57
CA VAL A 103 1.14 5.94 -6.58
C VAL A 103 1.09 5.45 -5.15
N TYR A 104 -0.05 4.87 -4.76
CA TYR A 104 -0.19 4.18 -3.49
C TYR A 104 -0.60 2.74 -3.74
N PHE A 105 0.11 1.82 -3.08
CA PHE A 105 -0.28 0.43 -2.99
C PHE A 105 0.21 -0.16 -1.68
N SER A 106 -0.51 -1.17 -1.20
CA SER A 106 -0.04 -2.01 -0.10
C SER A 106 0.72 -3.22 -0.65
N ASP A 107 1.72 -3.66 0.10
CA ASP A 107 2.55 -4.82 -0.20
C ASP A 107 1.77 -6.15 -0.11
N HIS A 108 0.89 -6.29 0.89
CA HIS A 108 -0.01 -7.43 1.02
C HIS A 108 -1.24 -7.09 1.89
N GLY A 109 -2.28 -7.90 1.79
CA GLY A 109 -3.41 -7.90 2.74
C GLY A 109 -3.15 -8.80 3.95
N LEU A 110 -4.14 -8.91 4.83
CA LEU A 110 -4.08 -9.78 6.01
C LEU A 110 -5.24 -10.79 6.00
N ALA A 111 -5.16 -11.79 6.89
CA ALA A 111 -6.23 -12.73 7.15
C ALA A 111 -6.67 -12.67 8.61
N PHE A 112 -7.95 -12.93 8.86
CA PHE A 112 -8.54 -13.09 10.16
C PHE A 112 -8.02 -14.35 10.85
N LYS A 113 -7.65 -14.18 12.11
CA LYS A 113 -7.32 -15.25 13.06
C LYS A 113 -8.34 -15.20 14.18
N GLU A 114 -8.67 -16.36 14.75
CA GLU A 114 -9.71 -16.49 15.78
C GLU A 114 -11.05 -15.85 15.35
N ARG A 115 -11.40 -16.03 14.06
CA ARG A 115 -12.56 -15.39 13.42
C ARG A 115 -13.85 -15.63 14.24
N GLY A 116 -14.59 -14.55 14.49
CA GLY A 116 -15.86 -14.57 15.23
C GLY A 116 -15.73 -14.63 16.76
N LYS A 117 -14.51 -14.62 17.31
CA LYS A 117 -14.28 -14.59 18.76
C LYS A 117 -13.92 -13.17 19.23
N ASP A 118 -14.07 -12.92 20.53
CA ASP A 118 -13.69 -11.64 21.17
C ASP A 118 -12.18 -11.33 21.03
N VAL A 119 -11.37 -12.37 20.82
CA VAL A 119 -9.92 -12.30 20.60
C VAL A 119 -9.53 -12.29 19.12
N GLN A 120 -10.47 -12.05 18.19
CA GLN A 120 -10.18 -11.97 16.76
C GLN A 120 -9.09 -10.92 16.47
N TYR A 121 -8.18 -11.23 15.56
CA TYR A 121 -7.15 -10.29 15.08
C TYR A 121 -6.82 -10.57 13.61
N LEU A 122 -6.01 -9.70 12.99
CA LEU A 122 -5.53 -9.89 11.63
C LEU A 122 -4.01 -10.11 11.61
N ALA A 123 -3.57 -11.07 10.80
CA ALA A 123 -2.16 -11.42 10.65
C ALA A 123 -1.82 -11.87 9.23
N HIS A 124 -0.52 -11.97 8.93
CA HIS A 124 -0.03 -12.49 7.66
C HIS A 124 -0.52 -13.93 7.41
N ASP A 125 -0.86 -14.23 6.16
CA ASP A 125 -1.25 -15.54 5.65
C ASP A 125 -1.03 -15.55 4.12
N ASP A 126 -1.10 -16.72 3.50
CA ASP A 126 -0.92 -16.96 2.07
C ASP A 126 -2.03 -17.82 1.47
N LYS A 127 -3.01 -18.24 2.28
CA LYS A 127 -4.07 -19.17 1.89
C LYS A 127 -5.29 -18.50 1.28
N TYR A 128 -5.48 -17.20 1.49
CA TYR A 128 -6.69 -16.50 1.10
C TYR A 128 -6.44 -15.43 0.05
N GLN A 129 -7.42 -15.21 -0.81
CA GLN A 129 -7.41 -14.16 -1.82
C GLN A 129 -7.16 -12.76 -1.21
N GLN A 130 -7.72 -12.50 -0.03
CA GLN A 130 -7.62 -11.23 0.71
C GLN A 130 -6.18 -10.90 1.10
N ASN A 131 -5.29 -11.88 1.23
CA ASN A 131 -3.86 -11.64 1.45
C ASN A 131 -3.18 -10.95 0.26
N PHE A 132 -3.78 -11.00 -0.93
CA PHE A 132 -3.22 -10.46 -2.17
C PHE A 132 -4.11 -9.39 -2.84
N GLN A 133 -5.32 -9.16 -2.31
CA GLN A 133 -6.24 -8.11 -2.76
C GLN A 133 -5.94 -6.81 -2.01
N VAL A 134 -4.98 -6.05 -2.54
CA VAL A 134 -4.51 -4.80 -1.95
C VAL A 134 -5.06 -3.57 -2.68
N PRO A 135 -5.17 -2.41 -2.01
CA PRO A 135 -5.40 -1.14 -2.69
C PRO A 135 -4.25 -0.85 -3.67
N PHE A 136 -4.60 -0.30 -4.84
CA PHE A 136 -3.66 0.21 -5.82
C PHE A 136 -4.29 1.40 -6.53
N MET A 137 -3.67 2.58 -6.43
CA MET A 137 -4.17 3.80 -7.05
C MET A 137 -3.05 4.66 -7.60
N VAL A 138 -3.37 5.42 -8.63
CA VAL A 138 -2.52 6.44 -9.24
C VAL A 138 -3.31 7.73 -9.26
N ILE A 139 -2.72 8.82 -8.78
CA ILE A 139 -3.33 10.16 -8.72
C ILE A 139 -2.31 11.16 -9.24
N SER A 140 -2.65 11.91 -10.29
CA SER A 140 -1.74 12.87 -10.92
C SER A 140 -2.31 14.28 -10.86
N SER A 141 -1.43 15.29 -10.84
CA SER A 141 -1.82 16.71 -10.74
C SER A 141 -2.74 17.19 -11.86
N ASP A 142 -2.72 16.51 -13.00
CA ASP A 142 -3.47 16.83 -14.20
C ASP A 142 -4.71 15.94 -14.41
N ASP A 143 -4.99 14.99 -13.51
CA ASP A 143 -6.18 14.14 -13.60
C ASP A 143 -7.47 14.97 -13.64
N LYS A 144 -8.35 14.64 -14.60
CA LYS A 144 -9.66 15.32 -14.79
C LYS A 144 -10.87 14.44 -14.49
N ALA A 145 -10.65 13.14 -14.31
CA ALA A 145 -11.71 12.18 -14.09
C ALA A 145 -11.22 11.02 -13.23
N HIS A 146 -12.10 10.51 -12.38
CA HIS A 146 -11.87 9.26 -11.65
C HIS A 146 -12.22 8.08 -12.56
N ARG A 147 -11.30 7.11 -12.67
CA ARG A 147 -11.49 5.89 -13.46
C ARG A 147 -11.22 4.66 -12.60
N VAL A 148 -12.20 3.78 -12.50
CA VAL A 148 -12.05 2.47 -11.84
C VAL A 148 -11.72 1.42 -12.89
N ILE A 149 -10.59 0.74 -12.74
CA ILE A 149 -10.18 -0.38 -13.59
C ILE A 149 -10.49 -1.68 -12.87
N LYS A 150 -11.34 -2.51 -13.46
CA LYS A 150 -11.75 -3.80 -12.85
C LYS A 150 -10.85 -4.96 -13.26
N ALA A 151 -10.07 -4.80 -14.33
CA ALA A 151 -9.09 -5.80 -14.75
C ALA A 151 -8.05 -6.07 -13.63
N ARG A 152 -7.94 -7.34 -13.20
CA ARG A 152 -6.99 -7.73 -12.15
C ARG A 152 -5.54 -7.50 -12.58
N ARG A 153 -4.71 -7.12 -11.62
CA ARG A 153 -3.27 -6.89 -11.77
C ARG A 153 -2.49 -7.71 -10.76
N SER A 154 -1.24 -8.02 -11.09
CA SER A 154 -0.31 -8.72 -10.22
C SER A 154 0.89 -7.83 -9.94
N ALA A 155 1.36 -7.81 -8.69
CA ALA A 155 2.63 -7.18 -8.33
C ALA A 155 3.83 -7.80 -9.07
N ASN A 156 3.70 -9.03 -9.59
CA ASN A 156 4.71 -9.64 -10.46
C ASN A 156 4.92 -8.87 -11.78
N ASP A 157 3.94 -8.06 -12.19
CA ASP A 157 4.03 -7.20 -13.38
C ASP A 157 4.42 -5.74 -13.01
N PHE A 158 4.82 -5.47 -11.76
CA PHE A 158 5.09 -4.10 -11.27
C PHE A 158 6.17 -3.37 -12.07
N LEU A 159 7.22 -4.04 -12.54
CA LEU A 159 8.23 -3.38 -13.40
C LEU A 159 7.62 -2.91 -14.73
N GLY A 160 6.64 -3.63 -15.27
CA GLY A 160 5.88 -3.21 -16.44
C GLY A 160 5.01 -1.99 -16.16
N PHE A 161 4.37 -1.93 -14.98
CA PHE A 161 3.68 -0.73 -14.51
C PHE A 161 4.64 0.46 -14.36
N PHE A 162 5.71 0.28 -13.59
CA PHE A 162 6.66 1.33 -13.24
C PHE A 162 7.31 1.93 -14.49
N SER A 163 7.68 1.11 -15.47
CA SER A 163 8.18 1.55 -16.77
C SER A 163 7.16 2.40 -17.53
N GLN A 164 5.90 1.98 -17.59
CA GLN A 164 4.83 2.74 -18.26
C GLN A 164 4.52 4.06 -17.56
N TRP A 165 4.47 4.03 -16.22
CA TRP A 165 4.15 5.17 -15.38
C TRP A 165 5.23 6.26 -15.42
N THR A 166 6.51 5.86 -15.35
CA THR A 166 7.65 6.79 -15.37
C THR A 166 8.13 7.16 -16.77
N GLY A 167 7.71 6.42 -17.79
CA GLY A 167 8.23 6.53 -19.16
C GLY A 167 9.62 5.91 -19.37
N ILE A 168 10.21 5.30 -18.34
CA ILE A 168 11.52 4.62 -18.43
C ILE A 168 11.41 3.41 -19.35
N LYS A 169 12.35 3.28 -20.29
CA LYS A 169 12.44 2.15 -21.21
C LYS A 169 13.72 1.36 -20.94
N ALA A 170 13.60 0.04 -20.82
CA ALA A 170 14.73 -0.88 -20.68
C ALA A 170 14.45 -2.13 -21.52
N LYS A 171 15.50 -2.72 -22.12
CA LYS A 171 15.36 -3.89 -23.01
C LYS A 171 14.88 -5.13 -22.26
N GLU A 172 15.19 -5.18 -20.97
CA GLU A 172 14.90 -6.27 -20.04
C GLU A 172 13.44 -6.27 -19.56
N ILE A 173 12.73 -5.14 -19.72
CA ILE A 173 11.33 -5.01 -19.30
C ILE A 173 10.42 -5.33 -20.47
N ASN A 174 9.89 -6.56 -20.49
CA ASN A 174 8.92 -6.99 -21.48
C ASN A 174 7.48 -6.62 -21.05
N ILE A 175 6.92 -5.59 -21.68
CA ILE A 175 5.54 -5.14 -21.44
C ILE A 175 4.56 -6.04 -22.19
N LYS A 176 3.89 -6.94 -21.48
CA LYS A 176 2.89 -7.88 -22.06
C LYS A 176 1.54 -7.21 -22.35
N TYR A 177 1.17 -6.19 -21.58
CA TYR A 177 -0.08 -5.46 -21.71
C TYR A 177 0.04 -4.05 -21.09
N PRO A 178 -0.80 -3.08 -21.51
CA PRO A 178 -0.86 -1.78 -20.85
C PRO A 178 -1.41 -1.95 -19.43
N PHE A 179 -0.61 -1.66 -18.41
CA PHE A 179 -0.96 -1.98 -17.02
C PHE A 179 -2.16 -1.17 -16.55
N ILE A 180 -2.16 0.14 -16.80
CA ILE A 180 -3.28 1.04 -16.47
C ILE A 180 -4.31 1.00 -17.61
N SER A 181 -5.05 -0.10 -17.73
CA SER A 181 -6.10 -0.29 -18.75
C SER A 181 -7.10 -1.38 -18.34
N GLU A 182 -8.22 -1.52 -19.08
CA GLU A 182 -9.15 -2.65 -18.92
C GLU A 182 -8.71 -3.92 -19.67
N LYS A 183 -7.53 -3.92 -20.32
CA LYS A 183 -7.02 -5.12 -20.99
C LYS A 183 -6.77 -6.19 -19.91
N LYS A 184 -7.38 -7.36 -20.09
CA LYS A 184 -7.18 -8.50 -19.20
C LYS A 184 -5.71 -8.91 -19.19
N ALA A 185 -5.17 -9.12 -18.01
CA ALA A 185 -3.92 -9.84 -17.84
C ALA A 185 -4.13 -11.33 -18.14
N GLY A 186 -3.03 -12.08 -18.31
CA GLY A 186 -3.08 -13.54 -18.34
C GLY A 186 -3.43 -14.14 -16.97
N PRO A 187 -3.27 -15.46 -16.79
CA PRO A 187 -3.44 -16.11 -15.50
C PRO A 187 -2.56 -15.47 -14.43
N ILE A 188 -3.14 -15.27 -13.24
CA ILE A 188 -2.48 -14.61 -12.10
C ILE A 188 -2.00 -15.67 -11.12
N TYR A 189 -0.73 -15.59 -10.75
CA TYR A 189 -0.11 -16.48 -9.79
C TYR A 189 0.46 -15.69 -8.63
N ILE A 190 0.47 -16.33 -7.47
CA ILE A 190 1.16 -15.86 -6.27
C ILE A 190 2.30 -16.80 -5.93
N THR A 191 3.18 -16.35 -5.05
CA THR A 191 4.19 -17.19 -4.40
C THR A 191 3.73 -17.39 -2.96
N ASN A 192 3.45 -18.63 -2.58
CA ASN A 192 3.03 -18.95 -1.21
C ASN A 192 4.25 -18.96 -0.25
N PHE A 193 4.03 -19.15 1.04
CA PHE A 193 5.09 -19.19 2.06
C PHE A 193 6.03 -20.39 1.92
N GLN A 194 5.64 -21.42 1.15
CA GLN A 194 6.52 -22.52 0.76
C GLN A 194 7.30 -22.24 -0.54
N LEU A 195 7.26 -20.99 -1.04
CA LEU A 195 7.91 -20.53 -2.27
C LEU A 195 7.39 -21.21 -3.54
N GLN A 196 6.16 -21.72 -3.51
CA GLN A 196 5.52 -22.37 -4.63
C GLN A 196 4.64 -21.40 -5.40
N LYS A 197 4.63 -21.57 -6.72
CA LYS A 197 3.74 -20.84 -7.63
C LYS A 197 2.33 -21.44 -7.54
N VAL A 198 1.37 -20.65 -7.07
CA VAL A 198 -0.03 -21.07 -6.90
C VAL A 198 -0.94 -20.19 -7.75
N ASP A 199 -1.94 -20.79 -8.42
CA ASP A 199 -2.98 -20.02 -9.12
C ASP A 199 -3.82 -19.26 -8.09
N TYR A 200 -3.88 -17.94 -8.23
CA TYR A 200 -4.62 -17.07 -7.33
C TYR A 200 -6.09 -17.50 -7.16
N ASN A 201 -6.72 -18.04 -8.21
CA ASN A 201 -8.12 -18.44 -8.16
C ASN A 201 -8.38 -19.72 -7.34
N HIS A 202 -7.33 -20.46 -6.97
CA HIS A 202 -7.45 -21.64 -6.10
C HIS A 202 -7.28 -21.32 -4.61
N LEU A 203 -6.98 -20.07 -4.27
CA LEU A 203 -6.94 -19.63 -2.88
C LEU A 203 -8.36 -19.58 -2.28
N GLY A 204 -8.45 -19.80 -0.97
CA GLY A 204 -9.68 -19.63 -0.22
C GLY A 204 -10.10 -18.15 -0.15
N THR A 205 -11.25 -17.90 0.47
CA THR A 205 -11.75 -16.54 0.71
C THR A 205 -11.92 -16.30 2.21
N ASP A 206 -11.43 -15.16 2.66
CA ASP A 206 -11.50 -14.67 4.03
C ASP A 206 -12.16 -13.29 4.06
N ILE A 207 -13.33 -13.19 3.39
CA ILE A 207 -14.08 -11.94 3.24
C ILE A 207 -14.45 -11.41 4.63
N PHE A 208 -14.28 -10.11 4.83
CA PHE A 208 -14.80 -9.42 6.00
C PHE A 208 -16.32 -9.33 5.90
N ASP A 209 -17.02 -10.04 6.79
CA ASP A 209 -18.47 -10.03 6.92
C ASP A 209 -18.81 -9.51 8.31
N PRO A 210 -19.08 -8.20 8.46
CA PRO A 210 -19.55 -7.64 9.71
C PRO A 210 -21.00 -8.09 9.90
N LYS A 211 -21.20 -9.33 10.38
CA LYS A 211 -22.53 -9.71 10.83
C LYS A 211 -22.94 -8.77 11.96
N PRO A 212 -24.18 -8.24 11.93
CA PRO A 212 -24.68 -7.32 12.93
C PRO A 212 -24.75 -7.93 14.33
#